data_AF-A0A4Y8CJQ1-F1
#
_entry.id   AF-A0A4Y8CJQ1-F1
#
_cell.length_a   1.000
_cell.length_b   1.000
_cell.length_c   1.000
_cell.angle_alpha   90.00
_cell.angle_beta   90.00
_cell.angle_gamma   90.00
#
_symmetry.space_group_name_H-M   'P 1'
#
loop_
_entity.id
_entity.type
_entity.pdbx_description
1 polymer ?
#
loop_
_entity_poly.entity_id
_entity_poly.type
_entity_poly.pdbx_seq_one_letter_code
_entity_poly.pdbx_strand_id
1 'polypeptide(L)'
;MPSFDNSSSEAYDIPSQTPISTLNYDDCAAEKLRIQRRIAYLHQEQDANARSGMEGSDAANEDLDRRINNLHYRFDAVENQISALDSEYHAVVPQNTGYGSVGRQRSSQSPPAPRAPNTSPQR
;
A
#
# COMPACT_ATOMS: atom_id res chain seq x y z
N MET A 1 4.42 29.02 -26.38
CA MET A 1 4.66 28.42 -25.06
C MET A 1 3.31 28.36 -24.36
N PRO A 2 2.69 27.18 -24.17
CA PRO A 2 1.44 27.11 -23.43
C PRO A 2 1.73 27.36 -21.94
N SER A 3 1.06 28.33 -21.32
CA SER A 3 1.11 28.52 -19.88
C SER A 3 0.37 27.35 -19.23
N PHE A 4 1.03 26.68 -18.29
CA PHE A 4 0.39 25.74 -17.39
C PHE A 4 -0.28 26.52 -16.25
N ASP A 5 -1.27 27.34 -16.55
CA ASP A 5 -2.25 27.78 -15.54
C ASP A 5 -3.22 26.61 -15.30
N ASN A 6 -2.71 25.53 -14.74
CA ASN A 6 -3.47 24.32 -14.41
C ASN A 6 -3.92 24.33 -12.93
N SER A 7 -4.03 25.52 -12.36
CA SER A 7 -4.38 25.78 -10.95
C SER A 7 -5.83 25.37 -10.64
N SER A 8 -6.74 25.49 -11.60
CA SER A 8 -8.18 25.21 -11.42
C SER A 8 -8.62 23.79 -11.82
N SER A 9 -7.70 22.87 -12.09
CA SER A 9 -8.07 21.59 -12.69
C SER A 9 -8.68 20.63 -11.67
N GLU A 10 -10.01 20.45 -11.74
CA GLU A 10 -10.75 19.34 -11.12
C GLU A 10 -10.08 17.98 -11.38
N ALA A 11 -9.24 17.85 -12.42
CA ALA A 11 -8.52 16.61 -12.73
C ALA A 11 -7.59 16.15 -11.60
N TYR A 12 -7.16 17.05 -10.70
CA TYR A 12 -6.40 16.67 -9.50
C TYR A 12 -7.27 16.19 -8.34
N ASP A 13 -8.57 16.50 -8.35
CA ASP A 13 -9.55 15.97 -7.41
C ASP A 13 -10.09 14.60 -7.87
N ILE A 14 -9.92 14.28 -9.16
CA ILE A 14 -10.32 12.98 -9.69
C ILE A 14 -9.51 11.89 -8.97
N PRO A 15 -10.19 10.86 -8.45
CA PRO A 15 -9.55 9.66 -7.95
C PRO A 15 -8.57 9.03 -8.92
N SER A 16 -7.50 8.41 -8.40
CA SER A 16 -6.82 7.36 -9.15
C SER A 16 -7.88 6.39 -9.67
N GLN A 17 -7.84 6.09 -10.97
CA GLN A 17 -8.79 5.14 -11.58
C GLN A 17 -8.64 3.73 -10.99
N THR A 18 -7.47 3.44 -10.44
CA THR A 18 -7.20 2.21 -9.68
C THR A 18 -7.99 2.21 -8.37
N PRO A 19 -8.81 1.17 -8.12
CA PRO A 19 -9.48 0.96 -6.84
C PRO A 19 -8.47 0.91 -5.70
N ILE A 20 -8.79 1.55 -4.58
CA ILE A 20 -7.90 1.64 -3.41
C ILE A 20 -7.49 0.24 -2.90
N SER A 21 -8.42 -0.71 -2.91
CA SER A 21 -8.19 -2.10 -2.51
C SER A 21 -7.12 -2.83 -3.32
N THR A 22 -6.75 -2.30 -4.49
CA THR A 22 -5.75 -2.90 -5.39
C THR A 22 -4.40 -2.20 -5.34
N LEU A 23 -4.29 -1.09 -4.59
CA LEU A 23 -3.04 -0.34 -4.47
C LEU A 23 -2.05 -1.15 -3.62
N ASN A 24 -0.79 -1.22 -4.08
CA ASN A 24 0.32 -1.69 -3.28
C ASN A 24 0.85 -0.57 -2.35
N TYR A 25 1.88 -0.86 -1.57
CA TYR A 25 2.42 0.08 -0.59
C TYR A 25 2.95 1.38 -1.22
N ASP A 26 3.71 1.27 -2.32
CA ASP A 26 4.27 2.42 -3.04
C ASP A 26 3.17 3.28 -3.67
N ASP A 27 2.16 2.64 -4.26
CA ASP A 27 1.00 3.31 -4.83
C ASP A 27 0.18 4.02 -3.75
N CYS A 28 -0.01 3.39 -2.59
CA CYS A 28 -0.67 4.02 -1.44
C CYS A 28 0.12 5.24 -0.94
N ALA A 29 1.45 5.15 -0.85
CA ALA A 29 2.29 6.26 -0.43
C ALA A 29 2.22 7.44 -1.42
N ALA A 30 2.25 7.15 -2.73
CA ALA A 30 2.10 8.15 -3.77
C ALA A 30 0.72 8.82 -3.74
N GLU A 31 -0.34 8.03 -3.56
CA GLU A 31 -1.71 8.54 -3.50
C GLU A 31 -1.93 9.40 -2.25
N LYS A 32 -1.41 8.97 -1.09
CA LYS A 32 -1.41 9.74 0.15
C LYS A 32 -0.76 11.10 -0.02
N LEU A 33 0.43 11.15 -0.63
CA LEU A 33 1.15 12.39 -0.90
C LEU A 33 0.40 13.30 -1.88
N ARG A 34 -0.21 12.72 -2.92
CA ARG A 34 -1.04 13.45 -3.89
C ARG A 34 -2.22 14.14 -3.19
N ILE A 35 -2.95 13.39 -2.37
CA ILE A 35 -4.12 13.89 -1.63
C ILE A 35 -3.70 15.01 -0.66
N GLN A 36 -2.62 14.83 0.10
CA GLN A 36 -2.13 15.85 1.04
C GLN A 36 -1.77 17.17 0.35
N ARG A 37 -1.05 17.09 -0.78
CA ARG A 37 -0.70 18.29 -1.56
C ARG A 37 -1.93 18.99 -2.09
N ARG A 38 -2.96 18.23 -2.49
CA ARG A 38 -4.19 18.81 -2.99
C ARG A 38 -5.01 19.49 -1.89
N ILE A 39 -5.16 18.87 -0.73
CA ILE A 39 -5.83 19.49 0.42
C ILE A 39 -5.14 20.81 0.81
N ALA A 40 -3.80 20.81 0.90
CA ALA A 40 -3.04 22.03 1.21
C ALA A 40 -3.28 23.15 0.18
N TYR A 41 -3.37 22.78 -1.11
CA TYR A 41 -3.69 23.72 -2.18
C TYR A 41 -5.09 24.32 -2.03
N LEU A 42 -6.11 23.48 -1.77
CA LEU A 42 -7.49 23.96 -1.61
C LEU A 42 -7.65 24.89 -0.41
N HIS A 43 -6.95 24.62 0.71
CA HIS A 43 -6.91 25.55 1.83
C HIS A 43 -6.24 26.89 1.46
N GLN A 44 -5.19 26.86 0.63
CA GLN A 44 -4.58 28.10 0.14
C GLN A 44 -5.55 28.90 -0.74
N GLU A 45 -6.38 28.24 -1.55
CA GLU A 45 -7.44 28.91 -2.31
C GLU A 45 -8.49 29.53 -1.38
N GLN A 46 -8.90 28.84 -0.32
CA GLN A 46 -9.81 29.40 0.69
C GLN A 46 -9.21 30.64 1.37
N ASP A 47 -7.94 30.59 1.78
CA ASP A 47 -7.24 31.74 2.35
C ASP A 47 -7.15 32.92 1.37
N ALA A 48 -6.92 32.64 0.08
CA ALA A 48 -6.88 33.66 -0.96
C ALA A 48 -8.26 34.30 -1.18
N ASN A 49 -9.32 33.50 -1.16
CA ASN A 49 -10.70 33.98 -1.25
C ASN A 49 -11.05 34.89 -0.06
N ALA A 50 -10.70 34.46 1.16
CA ALA A 50 -10.91 35.25 2.37
C ALA A 50 -10.18 36.61 2.29
N ARG A 51 -8.89 36.60 1.90
CA ARG A 51 -8.09 37.83 1.71
C ARG A 51 -8.64 38.77 0.65
N SER A 52 -9.33 38.23 -0.36
CA SER A 52 -9.91 39.02 -1.46
C SER A 52 -11.28 39.63 -1.10
N GLY A 53 -11.75 39.45 0.14
CA GLY A 53 -13.08 39.89 0.57
C GLY A 53 -14.21 39.03 0.04
N MET A 54 -13.89 37.85 -0.53
CA MET A 54 -14.87 36.85 -0.95
C MET A 54 -15.25 35.91 0.21
N GLU A 55 -15.09 36.34 1.47
CA GLU A 55 -15.59 35.60 2.64
C GLU A 55 -17.09 35.25 2.49
N GLY A 56 -17.86 36.06 1.75
CA GLY A 56 -19.30 35.86 1.51
C GLY A 56 -19.68 35.21 0.17
N SER A 57 -18.73 34.66 -0.61
CA SER A 57 -19.11 33.79 -1.74
C SER A 57 -19.31 32.36 -1.25
N ASP A 58 -20.31 32.15 -0.39
CA ASP A 58 -20.59 30.89 0.31
C ASP A 58 -20.48 29.68 -0.63
N ALA A 59 -21.09 29.76 -1.81
CA ALA A 59 -21.10 28.63 -2.76
C ALA A 59 -19.71 28.17 -3.24
N ALA A 60 -18.73 29.08 -3.38
CA ALA A 60 -17.39 28.74 -3.86
C ALA A 60 -16.55 28.11 -2.75
N ASN A 61 -16.59 28.67 -1.54
CA ASN A 61 -15.89 28.10 -0.39
C ASN A 61 -16.54 26.79 0.07
N GLU A 62 -17.87 26.68 0.02
CA GLU A 62 -18.60 25.43 0.27
C GLU A 62 -18.23 24.32 -0.74
N ASP A 63 -17.95 24.68 -1.99
CA ASP A 63 -17.45 23.72 -2.98
C ASP A 63 -16.04 23.24 -2.65
N LEU A 64 -15.14 24.15 -2.27
CA LEU A 64 -13.80 23.82 -1.79
C LEU A 64 -13.86 22.92 -0.56
N ASP A 65 -14.74 23.21 0.42
CA ASP A 65 -14.94 22.39 1.60
C ASP A 65 -15.45 20.98 1.25
N ARG A 66 -16.41 20.87 0.31
CA ARG A 66 -16.88 19.56 -0.17
C ARG A 66 -15.75 18.75 -0.81
N ARG A 67 -14.88 19.39 -1.59
CA ARG A 67 -13.73 18.75 -2.23
C ARG A 67 -12.69 18.32 -1.20
N ILE A 68 -12.35 19.17 -0.23
CA ILE A 68 -11.45 18.85 0.89
C ILE A 68 -11.98 17.65 1.68
N ASN A 69 -13.27 17.65 2.03
CA ASN A 69 -13.90 16.54 2.75
C ASN A 69 -13.84 15.23 1.95
N ASN A 70 -14.10 15.26 0.64
CA ASN A 70 -13.98 14.07 -0.21
C ASN A 70 -12.55 13.52 -0.21
N LEU A 71 -11.56 14.41 -0.31
CA LEU A 71 -10.15 14.05 -0.25
C LEU A 71 -9.75 13.45 1.10
N HIS A 72 -10.29 13.94 2.22
CA HIS A 72 -10.10 13.32 3.54
C HIS A 72 -10.67 11.91 3.63
N TYR A 73 -11.92 11.68 3.18
CA TYR A 73 -12.48 10.32 3.15
C TYR A 73 -11.61 9.35 2.34
N ARG A 74 -11.07 9.86 1.24
CA ARG A 74 -10.21 9.07 0.37
C ARG A 74 -8.84 8.80 1.00
N PHE A 75 -8.29 9.78 1.72
CA PHE A 75 -7.08 9.63 2.52
C PHE A 75 -7.24 8.53 3.57
N ASP A 76 -8.33 8.55 4.32
CA ASP A 76 -8.61 7.54 5.36
C ASP A 76 -8.72 6.14 4.75
N ALA A 77 -9.35 6.02 3.57
CA ALA A 77 -9.42 4.74 2.86
C ALA A 77 -8.04 4.22 2.43
N VAL A 78 -7.11 5.10 2.01
CA VAL A 78 -5.73 4.73 1.70
C VAL A 78 -4.96 4.30 2.96
N GLU A 79 -5.14 4.98 4.09
CA GLU A 79 -4.50 4.57 5.35
C GLU A 79 -4.99 3.20 5.85
N ASN A 80 -6.28 2.92 5.68
CA ASN A 80 -6.84 1.60 5.98
C ASN A 80 -6.25 0.50 5.08
N GLN A 81 -6.03 0.79 3.79
CA GLN A 81 -5.38 -0.15 2.88
C GLN A 81 -3.93 -0.43 3.29
N ILE A 82 -3.16 0.60 3.65
CA ILE A 82 -1.80 0.42 4.17
C ILE A 82 -1.81 -0.49 5.41
N SER A 83 -2.73 -0.25 6.34
CA SER A 83 -2.88 -1.06 7.56
C SER A 83 -3.24 -2.52 7.24
N ALA A 84 -4.05 -2.76 6.20
CA ALA A 84 -4.38 -4.10 5.73
C ALA A 84 -3.15 -4.80 5.13
N LEU A 85 -2.38 -4.11 4.28
CA LEU A 85 -1.13 -4.63 3.69
C LEU A 85 -0.09 -4.97 4.77
N ASP A 86 0.05 -4.12 5.79
CA ASP A 86 0.95 -4.39 6.94
C ASP A 86 0.50 -5.63 7.71
N SER A 87 -0.81 -5.79 7.92
CA SER A 87 -1.37 -6.96 8.59
C SER A 87 -1.14 -8.25 7.81
N GLU A 88 -1.32 -8.22 6.49
CA GLU A 88 -0.98 -9.35 5.62
C GLU A 88 0.50 -9.69 5.71
N TYR A 89 1.40 -8.70 5.57
CA TYR A 89 2.83 -8.90 5.68
C TYR A 89 3.22 -9.55 7.02
N HIS A 90 2.70 -9.02 8.13
CA HIS A 90 2.94 -9.57 9.47
C HIS A 90 2.36 -10.97 9.66
N ALA A 91 1.31 -11.37 8.95
CA ALA A 91 0.80 -12.73 8.97
C ALA A 91 1.68 -13.72 8.17
N VAL A 92 2.34 -13.26 7.09
CA VAL A 92 3.22 -14.12 6.26
C VAL A 92 4.64 -14.27 6.82
N VAL A 93 5.17 -13.24 7.48
CA VAL A 93 6.52 -13.26 8.08
C VAL A 93 6.75 -14.42 9.07
N PRO A 94 5.85 -14.75 10.02
CA PRO A 94 6.06 -15.86 10.94
C PRO A 94 6.05 -17.24 10.28
N GLN A 95 5.51 -17.39 9.06
CA GLN A 95 5.54 -18.66 8.33
C GLN A 95 6.91 -18.91 7.67
N ASN A 96 7.68 -17.86 7.36
CA ASN A 96 8.99 -17.98 6.71
C ASN A 96 10.19 -17.81 7.66
N THR A 97 9.99 -17.35 8.90
CA THR A 97 11.06 -17.29 9.92
C THR A 97 11.25 -18.60 10.70
N GLY A 98 10.43 -19.63 10.46
CA GLY A 98 10.40 -20.86 11.27
C GLY A 98 11.02 -22.12 10.67
N TYR A 99 11.44 -22.14 9.40
CA TYR A 99 12.03 -23.35 8.77
C TYR A 99 13.37 -23.05 8.11
N GLY A 100 14.22 -22.29 8.81
CA GLY A 100 15.66 -22.34 8.60
C GLY A 100 16.20 -23.68 9.07
N SER A 101 16.25 -24.65 8.17
CA SER A 101 17.31 -25.66 8.05
C SER A 101 18.02 -26.04 9.36
N VAL A 102 17.48 -27.01 10.11
CA VAL A 102 18.31 -27.92 10.92
C VAL A 102 19.10 -28.83 9.97
N GLY A 103 20.04 -28.21 9.27
CA GLY A 103 21.02 -28.87 8.43
C GLY A 103 22.22 -29.28 9.27
N ARG A 104 22.49 -30.59 9.24
CA ARG A 104 23.79 -31.25 9.46
C ARG A 104 24.12 -31.70 10.89
N GLN A 105 23.58 -32.86 11.24
CA GLN A 105 24.33 -33.93 11.92
C GLN A 105 23.67 -35.28 11.62
N ARG A 106 23.61 -35.66 10.33
CA ARG A 106 23.40 -37.08 9.97
C ARG A 106 24.76 -37.69 9.73
N SER A 107 25.32 -38.17 10.84
CA SER A 107 26.47 -39.06 10.86
C SER A 107 26.27 -40.16 9.81
N SER A 108 27.32 -40.35 9.03
CA SER A 108 27.53 -41.41 8.05
C SER A 108 27.32 -42.80 8.67
N GLN A 109 26.08 -43.27 8.72
CA GLN A 109 25.78 -44.65 9.03
C GLN A 109 25.33 -45.32 7.73
N SER A 110 26.28 -46.00 7.09
CA SER A 110 26.09 -46.82 5.90
C SER A 110 24.93 -47.80 6.09
N PRO A 111 24.15 -48.10 5.04
CA PRO A 111 23.08 -49.08 5.13
C PRO A 111 23.67 -50.48 5.45
N PRO A 112 23.00 -51.29 6.31
CA PRO A 112 23.40 -52.67 6.50
C PRO A 112 23.20 -53.44 5.19
N ALA A 113 24.25 -54.13 4.74
CA ALA A 113 24.22 -54.95 3.53
C ALA A 113 23.13 -56.04 3.60
N PRO A 114 22.49 -56.39 2.47
CA PRO A 114 21.52 -57.47 2.44
C PRO A 114 22.21 -58.80 2.76
N ARG A 115 21.68 -59.51 3.77
CA ARG A 115 22.14 -60.83 4.18
C ARG A 115 21.83 -61.83 3.05
N ALA A 116 22.86 -62.37 2.40
CA ALA A 116 22.71 -63.37 1.35
C ALA A 116 22.00 -64.64 1.87
N PRO A 117 21.18 -65.32 1.05
CA PRO A 117 20.56 -66.59 1.41
C PRO A 117 21.63 -67.67 1.54
N ASN A 118 21.60 -68.39 2.66
CA ASN A 118 22.50 -69.50 2.94
C ASN A 118 22.11 -70.69 2.06
N THR A 119 22.82 -70.86 0.94
CA THR A 119 22.77 -72.10 0.15
C THR A 119 24.18 -72.68 0.09
N SER A 120 24.50 -73.56 1.02
CA SER A 120 25.61 -74.50 0.86
C SER A 120 25.05 -75.85 0.42
N PRO A 121 25.33 -76.31 -0.81
CA PRO A 121 25.13 -77.69 -1.22
C PRO A 121 26.42 -78.51 -1.05
N GLN A 122 26.25 -79.74 -0.55
CA GLN A 122 27.14 -80.92 -0.68
C GLN A 122 28.44 -80.89 0.16
N ARG A 123 28.84 -81.96 0.84
CA ARG A 123 28.82 -83.40 0.49
C ARG A 123 28.55 -84.30 1.69
#